data_AF-A0A496RF72-F1
#
_entry.id   AF-A0A496RF72-F1
#
_cell.length_a   1.000
_cell.length_b   1.000
_cell.length_c   1.000
_cell.angle_alpha   90.00
_cell.angle_beta   90.00
_cell.angle_gamma   90.00
#
_symmetry.space_group_name_H-M   'P 1'
#
loop_
_entity.id
_entity.type
_entity.pdbx_description
1 polymer ?
#
loop_
_entity_poly.entity_id
_entity_poly.type
_entity_poly.pdbx_seq_one_letter_code
_entity_poly.pdbx_strand_id
1 'polypeptide(L)'
;MTSSGPREGKTTIMTNLGVVMAQAGAKTLLVSSDLRRPVLAKTFGIEREPGFNELLTGAVNLDQALRNVADIMLGEMKLDEIISRSPGIDNIWILPSGSLPFNPAEILESKELTPLIEEFKRRFDVILFDSPPILPVTDASLLAPKLDCAVIVYEIGRTSRDALMRAKTQLESMGGKISGVILNHTQPQTEAIVPYPYYYKYKYRYYGKEEPEKKQEKRKKQEEI
;
A
#
# COMPACT_ATOMS: atom_id res chain seq x y z
N MET A 1 -5.25 -1.94 -4.34
CA MET A 1 -3.87 -1.47 -4.17
C MET A 1 -2.93 -2.40 -4.92
N THR A 2 -1.98 -1.86 -5.66
CA THR A 2 -0.95 -2.65 -6.38
C THR A 2 0.43 -1.99 -6.22
N SER A 3 1.45 -2.52 -6.87
CA SER A 3 2.84 -2.03 -6.87
C SER A 3 3.52 -2.45 -8.18
N SER A 4 4.70 -1.91 -8.46
CA SER A 4 5.46 -2.28 -9.66
C SER A 4 6.01 -3.71 -9.57
N GLY A 5 6.56 -4.08 -8.43
CA GLY A 5 7.21 -5.36 -8.16
C GLY A 5 6.78 -6.01 -6.84
N PRO A 6 7.23 -7.25 -6.59
CA PRO A 6 6.92 -7.97 -5.37
C PRO A 6 7.58 -7.32 -4.15
N ARG A 7 6.97 -7.53 -2.97
CA ARG A 7 7.51 -7.15 -1.65
C ARG A 7 7.67 -5.63 -1.38
N GLU A 8 6.88 -4.78 -2.03
CA GLU A 8 6.86 -3.33 -1.77
C GLU A 8 5.95 -2.89 -0.59
N GLY A 9 5.32 -3.84 0.13
CA GLY A 9 4.51 -3.55 1.33
C GLY A 9 3.02 -3.26 1.09
N LYS A 10 2.48 -3.61 -0.08
CA LYS A 10 1.06 -3.47 -0.46
C LYS A 10 0.08 -3.92 0.64
N THR A 11 0.11 -5.20 1.00
CA THR A 11 -0.81 -5.78 1.98
C THR A 11 -0.67 -5.13 3.34
N THR A 12 0.55 -4.81 3.77
CA THR A 12 0.82 -4.14 5.05
C THR A 12 0.20 -2.75 5.09
N ILE A 13 0.42 -1.94 4.04
CA ILE A 13 -0.16 -0.61 3.94
C ILE A 13 -1.69 -0.69 3.86
N MET A 14 -2.22 -1.60 3.03
CA MET A 14 -3.66 -1.81 2.89
C MET A 14 -4.31 -2.20 4.21
N THR A 15 -3.69 -3.11 4.96
CA THR A 15 -4.19 -3.58 6.25
C THR A 15 -4.24 -2.45 7.28
N ASN A 16 -3.14 -1.69 7.42
CA ASN A 16 -3.12 -0.55 8.34
C ASN A 16 -4.12 0.54 7.93
N LEU A 17 -4.23 0.83 6.64
CA LEU A 17 -5.23 1.78 6.12
C LEU A 17 -6.65 1.31 6.47
N GLY A 18 -6.95 0.03 6.26
CA GLY A 18 -8.24 -0.54 6.60
C GLY A 18 -8.57 -0.46 8.08
N VAL A 19 -7.61 -0.77 8.95
CA VAL A 19 -7.77 -0.64 10.40
C VAL A 19 -8.07 0.81 10.80
N VAL A 20 -7.34 1.78 10.26
CA VAL A 20 -7.58 3.21 10.56
C VAL A 20 -8.96 3.67 10.06
N MET A 21 -9.39 3.21 8.88
CA MET A 21 -10.74 3.51 8.36
C MET A 21 -11.84 2.92 9.24
N ALA A 22 -11.66 1.67 9.70
CA ALA A 22 -12.60 1.01 10.61
C ALA A 22 -12.68 1.73 11.97
N GLN A 23 -11.53 2.12 12.54
CA GLN A 23 -11.45 2.91 13.78
C GLN A 23 -12.13 4.29 13.63
N ALA A 24 -12.08 4.88 12.44
CA ALA A 24 -12.80 6.11 12.13
C ALA A 24 -14.33 5.91 11.95
N GLY A 25 -14.82 4.67 12.07
CA GLY A 25 -16.24 4.30 12.03
C GLY A 25 -16.74 3.82 10.67
N ALA A 26 -15.89 3.75 9.63
CA ALA A 26 -16.29 3.28 8.32
C ALA A 26 -16.41 1.75 8.29
N LYS A 27 -17.50 1.23 7.72
CA LYS A 27 -17.61 -0.21 7.44
C LYS A 27 -16.61 -0.59 6.36
N THR A 28 -15.54 -1.25 6.76
CA THR A 28 -14.36 -1.46 5.93
C THR A 28 -14.19 -2.92 5.58
N LEU A 29 -14.11 -3.24 4.28
CA LEU A 29 -13.83 -4.57 3.77
C LEU A 29 -12.43 -4.63 3.17
N LEU A 30 -11.62 -5.59 3.63
CA LEU A 30 -10.34 -5.95 3.02
C LEU A 30 -10.51 -7.22 2.17
N VAL A 31 -10.20 -7.13 0.87
CA VAL A 31 -10.36 -8.26 -0.07
C VAL A 31 -9.00 -8.77 -0.53
N SER A 32 -8.73 -10.06 -0.32
CA SER A 32 -7.52 -10.72 -0.80
C SER A 32 -7.66 -11.15 -2.26
N SER A 33 -7.51 -10.22 -3.19
CA SER A 33 -7.56 -10.50 -4.64
C SER A 33 -6.22 -10.92 -5.27
N ASP A 34 -5.13 -11.00 -4.49
CA ASP A 34 -3.90 -11.69 -4.90
C ASP A 34 -4.09 -13.19 -4.74
N LEU A 35 -4.65 -13.82 -5.77
CA LEU A 35 -4.86 -15.28 -5.83
C LEU A 35 -3.59 -16.06 -6.19
N ARG A 36 -2.43 -15.40 -6.32
CA ARG A 36 -1.14 -16.04 -6.61
C ARG A 36 -0.34 -16.27 -5.34
N ARG A 37 -0.27 -15.26 -4.47
CA ARG A 37 0.47 -15.30 -3.20
C ARG A 37 -0.30 -14.56 -2.11
N PRO A 38 -1.51 -15.03 -1.74
CA PRO A 38 -2.32 -14.36 -0.73
C PRO A 38 -1.65 -14.39 0.63
N VAL A 39 -1.53 -13.23 1.25
CA VAL A 39 -0.95 -13.06 2.60
C VAL A 39 -1.92 -12.44 3.60
N LEU A 40 -3.10 -11.97 3.15
CA LEU A 40 -4.05 -11.26 3.99
C LEU A 40 -4.58 -12.11 5.14
N ALA A 41 -5.04 -13.34 4.86
CA ALA A 41 -5.55 -14.24 5.90
C ALA A 41 -4.49 -14.52 6.99
N LYS A 42 -3.26 -14.81 6.56
CA LYS A 42 -2.11 -14.98 7.47
C LYS A 42 -1.79 -13.71 8.27
N THR A 43 -1.96 -12.53 7.67
CA THR A 43 -1.72 -11.24 8.33
C THR A 43 -2.68 -11.01 9.50
N PHE A 44 -3.84 -11.66 9.50
CA PHE A 44 -4.83 -11.59 10.57
C PHE A 44 -4.98 -12.88 11.37
N GLY A 45 -4.17 -13.91 11.09
CA GLY A 45 -4.24 -15.20 11.80
C GLY A 45 -5.54 -15.98 11.57
N ILE A 46 -6.26 -15.71 10.47
CA ILE A 46 -7.54 -16.34 10.14
C ILE A 46 -7.40 -17.41 9.06
N GLU A 47 -8.40 -18.28 8.96
CA GLU A 47 -8.49 -19.25 7.88
C GLU A 47 -8.66 -18.56 6.52
N ARG A 48 -8.08 -19.19 5.50
CA ARG A 48 -8.08 -18.67 4.13
C ARG A 48 -9.33 -19.07 3.34
N GLU A 49 -9.98 -20.15 3.74
CA GLU A 49 -11.10 -20.76 3.03
C GLU A 49 -12.34 -20.82 3.94
N PRO A 50 -13.55 -20.69 3.36
CA PRO A 50 -13.82 -20.22 2.00
C PRO A 50 -13.52 -18.72 1.84
N GLY A 51 -13.38 -18.24 0.59
CA GLY A 51 -13.04 -16.85 0.31
C GLY A 51 -13.42 -16.36 -1.09
N PHE A 52 -12.65 -15.39 -1.60
CA PHE A 52 -12.92 -14.67 -2.84
C PHE A 52 -13.07 -15.60 -4.06
N ASN A 53 -12.26 -16.64 -4.17
CA ASN A 53 -12.37 -17.63 -5.23
C ASN A 53 -13.72 -18.40 -5.18
N GLU A 54 -14.12 -18.88 -4.00
CA GLU A 54 -15.38 -19.62 -3.83
C GLU A 54 -16.61 -18.74 -4.09
N LEU A 55 -16.54 -17.44 -3.79
CA LEU A 55 -17.61 -16.49 -4.15
C LEU A 55 -17.75 -16.33 -5.66
N LEU A 56 -16.64 -16.16 -6.37
CA LEU A 56 -16.66 -15.94 -7.82
C LEU A 56 -17.03 -17.19 -8.63
N THR A 57 -16.88 -18.37 -8.02
CA THR A 57 -17.33 -19.65 -8.58
C THR A 57 -18.74 -20.04 -8.11
N GLY A 58 -19.35 -19.27 -7.20
CA GLY A 58 -20.69 -19.54 -6.66
C GLY A 58 -20.76 -20.72 -5.69
N ALA A 59 -19.62 -21.19 -5.18
CA ALA A 59 -19.56 -22.31 -4.25
C ALA A 59 -20.06 -21.95 -2.85
N VAL A 60 -19.98 -20.67 -2.47
CA VAL A 60 -20.48 -20.13 -1.20
C VAL A 60 -21.13 -18.76 -1.42
N ASN A 61 -21.91 -18.30 -0.45
CA ASN A 61 -22.41 -16.92 -0.42
C ASN A 61 -21.48 -15.98 0.37
N LEU A 62 -21.74 -14.67 0.28
CA LEU A 62 -20.89 -13.66 0.90
C LEU A 62 -20.78 -13.81 2.43
N ASP A 63 -21.89 -14.12 3.11
CA ASP A 63 -21.91 -14.26 4.57
C ASP A 63 -21.10 -15.48 5.06
N GLN A 64 -20.98 -16.52 4.24
CA GLN A 64 -20.16 -17.70 4.54
C GLN A 64 -18.66 -17.44 4.35
N ALA A 65 -18.28 -16.53 3.45
CA ALA A 65 -16.88 -16.23 3.12
C ALA A 65 -16.30 -15.06 3.93
N LEU A 66 -17.14 -14.16 4.44
CA LEU A 66 -16.71 -13.01 5.22
C LEU A 66 -16.21 -13.41 6.60
N ARG A 67 -15.05 -12.87 6.97
CA ARG A 67 -14.47 -12.96 8.31
C ARG A 67 -14.62 -11.62 9.01
N ASN A 68 -14.93 -11.64 10.30
CA ASN A 68 -15.09 -10.45 11.13
C ASN A 68 -14.13 -10.48 12.33
N VAL A 69 -14.26 -9.52 13.24
CA VAL A 69 -13.41 -9.41 14.42
C VAL A 69 -13.43 -10.65 15.30
N ALA A 70 -14.55 -11.37 15.41
CA ALA A 70 -14.60 -12.61 16.18
C ALA A 70 -13.74 -13.72 15.56
N ASP A 71 -13.74 -13.88 14.22
CA ASP A 71 -12.85 -14.82 13.54
C ASP A 71 -11.37 -14.47 13.81
N ILE A 72 -11.05 -13.17 13.76
CA ILE A 72 -9.70 -12.65 14.01
C ILE A 72 -9.27 -12.93 15.46
N MET A 73 -10.15 -12.75 16.43
CA MET A 73 -9.91 -13.03 17.86
C MET A 73 -9.67 -14.51 18.15
N LEU A 74 -10.41 -15.39 17.47
CA LEU A 74 -10.30 -16.84 17.63
C LEU A 74 -9.11 -17.44 16.86
N GLY A 75 -8.49 -16.64 15.99
CA GLY A 75 -7.38 -17.05 15.14
C GLY A 75 -6.06 -17.30 15.88
N GLU A 76 -5.05 -17.70 15.11
CA GLU A 76 -3.71 -18.01 15.64
C GLU A 76 -2.94 -16.78 16.11
N MET A 77 -3.35 -15.59 15.66
CA MET A 77 -2.78 -14.36 16.18
C MET A 77 -3.40 -14.07 17.55
N LYS A 78 -2.55 -14.05 18.59
CA LYS A 78 -2.90 -13.50 19.90
C LYS A 78 -3.13 -11.99 19.76
N LEU A 79 -4.32 -11.62 19.32
CA LEU A 79 -4.76 -10.23 19.15
C LEU A 79 -5.09 -9.53 20.47
N ASP A 80 -4.75 -10.15 21.61
CA ASP A 80 -4.80 -9.53 22.94
C ASP A 80 -4.11 -8.16 22.96
N GLU A 81 -3.07 -7.93 22.15
CA GLU A 81 -2.38 -6.63 22.12
C GLU A 81 -3.00 -5.59 21.17
N ILE A 82 -3.63 -6.03 20.07
CA ILE A 82 -4.17 -5.14 19.05
C ILE A 82 -5.57 -4.65 19.44
N ILE A 83 -6.41 -5.54 19.97
CA ILE A 83 -7.82 -5.22 20.27
C ILE A 83 -7.97 -4.53 21.61
N SER A 84 -7.23 -4.95 22.64
CA SER A 84 -7.24 -4.27 23.94
C SER A 84 -6.73 -2.82 23.86
N ARG A 85 -6.02 -2.45 22.78
CA ARG A 85 -5.52 -1.09 22.53
C ARG A 85 -6.19 -0.35 21.37
N SER A 86 -7.11 -0.98 20.64
CA SER A 86 -7.75 -0.37 19.46
C SER A 86 -9.28 -0.42 19.57
N PRO A 87 -9.90 0.53 20.29
CA PRO A 87 -11.34 0.77 20.19
C PRO A 87 -11.75 0.99 18.73
N GLY A 88 -12.88 0.40 18.30
CA GLY A 88 -13.49 0.69 16.99
C GLY A 88 -13.09 -0.23 15.83
N ILE A 89 -12.35 -1.32 16.07
CA ILE A 89 -12.06 -2.30 15.00
C ILE A 89 -13.28 -3.15 14.60
N ASP A 90 -14.41 -3.05 15.31
CA ASP A 90 -15.63 -3.85 15.06
C ASP A 90 -16.19 -3.66 13.64
N ASN A 91 -15.80 -2.56 12.97
CA ASN A 91 -16.21 -2.23 11.61
C ASN A 91 -15.22 -2.75 10.53
N ILE A 92 -14.41 -3.76 10.82
CA ILE A 92 -13.52 -4.39 9.84
C ILE A 92 -14.00 -5.80 9.47
N TRP A 93 -14.06 -6.04 8.17
CA TRP A 93 -14.30 -7.36 7.58
C TRP A 93 -13.16 -7.73 6.65
N ILE A 94 -12.91 -9.03 6.56
CA ILE A 94 -11.88 -9.59 5.69
C ILE A 94 -12.53 -10.65 4.81
N LEU A 95 -12.30 -10.52 3.51
CA LEU A 95 -12.58 -11.56 2.54
C LEU A 95 -11.24 -12.20 2.13
N PRO A 96 -10.91 -13.38 2.68
CA PRO A 96 -9.68 -14.08 2.33
C PRO A 96 -9.72 -14.56 0.88
N SER A 97 -8.59 -15.07 0.36
CA SER A 97 -8.51 -15.43 -1.07
C SER A 97 -9.37 -16.62 -1.44
N GLY A 98 -9.62 -17.52 -0.49
CA GLY A 98 -10.10 -18.86 -0.81
C GLY A 98 -8.98 -19.78 -1.27
N SER A 99 -9.39 -20.92 -1.85
CA SER A 99 -8.50 -21.88 -2.50
C SER A 99 -7.73 -21.22 -3.66
N LEU A 100 -6.49 -21.66 -3.94
CA LEU A 100 -5.73 -21.10 -5.06
C LEU A 100 -6.22 -21.72 -6.37
N PRO A 101 -6.76 -20.94 -7.31
CA PRO A 101 -7.11 -21.45 -8.63
C PRO A 101 -5.84 -21.77 -9.43
N PHE A 102 -5.94 -22.70 -10.39
CA PHE A 102 -4.87 -22.93 -11.36
C PHE A 102 -4.59 -21.70 -12.22
N ASN A 103 -5.65 -20.97 -12.61
CA ASN A 103 -5.56 -19.74 -13.39
C ASN A 103 -6.29 -18.57 -12.70
N PRO A 104 -5.56 -17.74 -11.92
CA PRO A 104 -6.11 -16.54 -11.29
C PRO A 104 -6.81 -15.56 -12.23
N ALA A 105 -6.33 -15.41 -13.47
CA ALA A 105 -6.87 -14.42 -14.41
C ALA A 105 -8.32 -14.72 -14.78
N GLU A 106 -8.67 -16.00 -15.00
CA GLU A 106 -10.05 -16.42 -15.31
C GLU A 106 -11.02 -16.09 -14.19
N ILE A 107 -10.58 -16.23 -12.93
CA ILE A 107 -11.40 -15.88 -11.78
C ILE A 107 -11.71 -14.38 -11.77
N LEU A 108 -10.74 -13.53 -12.10
CA LEU A 108 -10.90 -12.07 -12.14
C LEU A 108 -11.70 -11.58 -13.37
N GLU A 109 -11.71 -12.36 -14.44
CA GLU A 109 -12.53 -12.13 -15.63
C GLU A 109 -13.98 -12.60 -15.46
N SER A 110 -14.28 -13.36 -14.40
CA SER A 110 -15.62 -13.85 -14.10
C SER A 110 -16.67 -12.74 -14.20
N LYS A 111 -17.79 -13.08 -14.84
CA LYS A 111 -18.98 -12.22 -14.93
C LYS A 111 -19.59 -11.94 -13.55
N GLU A 112 -19.33 -12.80 -12.56
CA GLU A 112 -19.84 -12.67 -11.19
C GLU A 112 -19.09 -11.60 -10.39
N LEU A 113 -17.92 -11.16 -10.85
CA LEU A 113 -17.14 -10.15 -10.14
C LEU A 113 -17.85 -8.80 -10.05
N THR A 114 -18.50 -8.36 -11.12
CA THR A 114 -19.20 -7.06 -11.13
C THR A 114 -20.41 -7.06 -10.18
N PRO A 115 -21.34 -8.03 -10.24
CA PRO A 115 -22.41 -8.16 -9.24
C PRO A 115 -21.90 -8.22 -7.80
N LEU A 116 -20.79 -8.93 -7.57
CA LEU A 116 -20.18 -9.08 -6.25
C LEU A 116 -19.63 -7.74 -5.73
N ILE A 117 -18.94 -6.97 -6.57
CA ILE A 117 -18.47 -5.62 -6.21
C ILE A 117 -19.66 -4.71 -5.85
N GLU A 118 -20.76 -4.78 -6.61
CA GLU A 118 -21.97 -4.01 -6.30
C GLU A 118 -22.63 -4.46 -4.98
N GLU A 119 -22.55 -5.74 -4.63
CA GLU A 119 -22.96 -6.22 -3.32
C GLU A 119 -22.06 -5.68 -2.20
N PHE A 120 -20.76 -5.61 -2.41
CA PHE A 120 -19.85 -5.00 -1.44
C PHE A 120 -20.18 -3.53 -1.22
N LYS A 121 -20.42 -2.77 -2.30
CA LYS A 121 -20.77 -1.34 -2.24
C LYS A 121 -22.07 -1.07 -1.47
N ARG A 122 -22.99 -2.03 -1.43
CA ARG A 122 -24.22 -1.92 -0.61
C ARG A 122 -23.97 -2.12 0.89
N ARG A 123 -22.92 -2.85 1.26
CA ARG A 123 -22.67 -3.28 2.65
C ARG A 123 -21.56 -2.49 3.35
N PHE A 124 -20.60 -1.98 2.58
CA PHE A 124 -19.37 -1.38 3.09
C PHE A 124 -19.17 0.02 2.52
N ASP A 125 -18.65 0.90 3.36
CA ASP A 125 -18.32 2.29 3.00
C ASP A 125 -16.96 2.36 2.29
N VAL A 126 -16.02 1.48 2.68
CA VAL A 126 -14.67 1.40 2.13
C VAL A 126 -14.34 -0.04 1.78
N ILE A 127 -13.90 -0.28 0.55
CA ILE A 127 -13.51 -1.61 0.06
C ILE A 127 -12.09 -1.54 -0.49
N LEU A 128 -11.16 -2.27 0.11
CA LEU A 128 -9.75 -2.29 -0.27
C LEU A 128 -9.39 -3.66 -0.84
N PHE A 129 -9.07 -3.71 -2.13
CA PHE A 129 -8.58 -4.90 -2.80
C PHE A 129 -7.05 -4.98 -2.74
N ASP A 130 -6.50 -6.08 -2.24
CA ASP A 130 -5.07 -6.39 -2.34
C ASP A 130 -4.81 -7.11 -3.67
N SER A 131 -4.01 -6.54 -4.55
CA SER A 131 -3.69 -7.16 -5.85
C SER A 131 -2.20 -7.50 -5.93
N PRO A 132 -1.82 -8.47 -6.79
CA PRO A 132 -0.41 -8.73 -7.04
C PRO A 132 0.25 -7.51 -7.73
N PRO A 133 1.59 -7.46 -7.77
CA PRO A 133 2.29 -6.43 -8.53
C PRO A 133 1.91 -6.48 -10.01
N ILE A 134 1.80 -5.31 -10.65
CA ILE A 134 1.24 -5.22 -12.01
C ILE A 134 2.23 -5.55 -13.14
N LEU A 135 3.53 -5.30 -12.96
CA LEU A 135 4.50 -5.60 -14.02
C LEU A 135 4.66 -7.09 -14.33
N PRO A 136 4.67 -8.02 -13.34
CA PRO A 136 4.84 -9.44 -13.64
C PRO A 136 3.55 -10.14 -14.10
N VAL A 137 2.36 -9.61 -13.75
CA VAL A 137 1.07 -10.29 -13.98
C VAL A 137 -0.06 -9.30 -14.26
N THR A 138 -1.09 -9.75 -14.96
CA THR A 138 -2.19 -8.89 -15.46
C THR A 138 -3.35 -8.72 -14.47
N ASP A 139 -3.36 -9.45 -13.37
CA ASP A 139 -4.47 -9.49 -12.40
C ASP A 139 -4.92 -8.10 -11.94
N ALA A 140 -3.96 -7.22 -11.60
CA ALA A 140 -4.24 -5.83 -11.21
C ALA A 140 -4.88 -5.02 -12.36
N SER A 141 -4.45 -5.27 -13.60
CA SER A 141 -5.00 -4.65 -14.81
C SER A 141 -6.43 -5.10 -15.12
N LEU A 142 -6.80 -6.34 -14.76
CA LEU A 142 -8.15 -6.87 -14.93
C LEU A 142 -9.12 -6.29 -13.90
N LEU A 143 -8.63 -6.05 -12.67
CA LEU A 143 -9.41 -5.47 -11.57
C LEU A 143 -9.60 -3.96 -11.72
N ALA A 144 -8.55 -3.22 -12.07
CA ALA A 144 -8.55 -1.76 -12.02
C ALA A 144 -9.71 -1.06 -12.74
N PRO A 145 -10.19 -1.53 -13.92
CA PRO A 145 -11.32 -0.89 -14.62
C PRO A 145 -12.68 -1.13 -13.96
N LYS A 146 -12.78 -2.17 -13.11
CA LYS A 146 -14.00 -2.53 -12.37
C LYS A 146 -14.08 -1.84 -11.01
N LEU A 147 -13.01 -1.17 -10.58
CA LEU A 147 -12.89 -0.47 -9.31
C LEU A 147 -12.89 1.05 -9.51
N ASP A 148 -13.19 1.80 -8.45
CA ASP A 148 -13.30 3.26 -8.56
C ASP A 148 -11.93 3.93 -8.81
N CYS A 149 -10.88 3.40 -8.17
CA CYS A 149 -9.50 3.80 -8.43
C CYS A 149 -8.47 2.76 -7.94
N ALA A 150 -7.25 2.93 -8.41
CA ALA A 150 -6.04 2.22 -7.99
C ALA A 150 -5.10 3.16 -7.23
N VAL A 151 -4.38 2.59 -6.26
CA VAL A 151 -3.27 3.22 -5.56
C VAL A 151 -2.04 2.34 -5.77
N ILE A 152 -0.93 2.95 -6.17
CA ILE A 152 0.34 2.26 -6.37
C ILE A 152 1.20 2.45 -5.12
N VAL A 153 1.64 1.36 -4.51
CA VAL A 153 2.65 1.36 -3.46
C VAL A 153 4.03 1.31 -4.13
N TYR A 154 4.91 2.22 -3.73
CA TYR A 154 6.26 2.38 -4.26
C TYR A 154 7.29 2.36 -3.13
N GLU A 155 8.20 1.38 -3.15
CA GLU A 155 9.28 1.27 -2.17
C GLU A 155 10.49 2.14 -2.56
N ILE A 156 10.76 3.17 -1.76
CA ILE A 156 11.89 4.08 -2.00
C ILE A 156 13.22 3.35 -1.83
N GLY A 157 14.20 3.73 -2.66
CA GLY A 157 15.57 3.20 -2.59
C GLY A 157 15.73 1.79 -3.16
N ARG A 158 14.62 1.08 -3.42
CA ARG A 158 14.62 -0.28 -3.97
C ARG A 158 13.95 -0.38 -5.35
N THR A 159 12.81 0.27 -5.54
CA THR A 159 12.08 0.24 -6.82
C THR A 159 12.54 1.39 -7.71
N SER A 160 12.87 1.12 -8.98
CA SER A 160 13.26 2.19 -9.90
C SER A 160 12.07 3.07 -10.29
N ARG A 161 12.33 4.36 -10.55
CA ARG A 161 11.29 5.29 -11.05
C ARG A 161 10.70 4.80 -12.38
N ASP A 162 11.51 4.18 -13.24
CA ASP A 162 11.04 3.62 -14.51
C ASP A 162 10.06 2.46 -14.30
N ALA A 163 10.25 1.63 -13.28
CA ALA A 163 9.30 0.58 -12.93
C ALA A 163 7.97 1.17 -12.43
N LEU A 164 8.00 2.27 -11.67
CA LEU A 164 6.80 3.00 -11.28
C LEU A 164 6.07 3.59 -12.51
N MET A 165 6.81 4.22 -13.41
CA MET A 165 6.24 4.80 -14.64
C MET A 165 5.61 3.73 -15.53
N ARG A 166 6.25 2.57 -15.71
CA ARG A 166 5.65 1.45 -16.46
C ARG A 166 4.39 0.91 -15.80
N ALA A 167 4.39 0.77 -14.47
CA ALA A 167 3.22 0.32 -13.72
C ALA A 167 2.03 1.29 -13.89
N LYS A 168 2.31 2.60 -13.82
CA LYS A 168 1.34 3.66 -14.11
C LYS A 168 0.78 3.51 -15.53
N THR A 169 1.64 3.45 -16.54
CA THR A 169 1.23 3.34 -17.94
C THR A 169 0.36 2.10 -18.17
N GLN A 170 0.73 0.96 -17.60
CA GLN A 170 -0.02 -0.30 -17.75
C GLN A 170 -1.40 -0.28 -17.08
N LEU A 171 -1.54 0.39 -15.92
CA LEU A 171 -2.85 0.60 -15.29
C LEU A 171 -3.73 1.51 -16.15
N GLU A 172 -3.19 2.65 -16.59
CA GLU A 172 -3.94 3.64 -17.37
C GLU A 172 -4.35 3.10 -18.74
N SER A 173 -3.47 2.35 -19.41
CA SER A 173 -3.77 1.75 -20.73
C SER A 173 -4.90 0.73 -20.68
N MET A 174 -5.15 0.13 -19.52
CA MET A 174 -6.22 -0.84 -19.31
C MET A 174 -7.52 -0.19 -18.83
N GLY A 175 -7.54 1.14 -18.67
CA GLY A 175 -8.72 1.89 -18.22
C GLY A 175 -8.79 2.08 -16.71
N GLY A 176 -7.74 1.72 -15.96
CA GLY A 176 -7.66 1.96 -14.52
C GLY A 176 -7.43 3.44 -14.21
N LYS A 177 -8.19 3.97 -13.23
CA LYS A 177 -7.99 5.34 -12.71
C LYS A 177 -7.02 5.29 -11.54
N ILE A 178 -5.95 6.09 -11.57
CA ILE A 178 -4.96 6.13 -10.46
C ILE A 178 -5.27 7.31 -9.55
N SER A 179 -5.54 7.05 -8.28
CA SER A 179 -5.76 8.10 -7.27
C SER A 179 -4.44 8.69 -6.75
N GLY A 180 -3.38 7.89 -6.71
CA GLY A 180 -2.06 8.37 -6.29
C GLY A 180 -1.05 7.25 -6.06
N VAL A 181 0.08 7.64 -5.45
CA VAL A 181 1.19 6.76 -5.10
C VAL A 181 1.45 6.88 -3.59
N ILE A 182 1.63 5.74 -2.91
CA ILE A 182 2.09 5.69 -1.52
C ILE A 182 3.56 5.32 -1.51
N LEU A 183 4.37 6.19 -0.92
CA LEU A 183 5.79 5.97 -0.70
C LEU A 183 5.97 5.10 0.55
N ASN A 184 6.61 3.95 0.40
CA ASN A 184 6.92 3.04 1.50
C ASN A 184 8.42 3.03 1.81
N HIS A 185 8.77 2.67 3.05
CA HIS A 185 10.14 2.65 3.58
C HIS A 185 10.87 4.00 3.43
N THR A 186 10.14 5.11 3.61
CA THR A 186 10.77 6.41 3.81
C THR A 186 11.58 6.37 5.11
N GLN A 187 12.87 6.71 5.03
CA GLN A 187 13.60 7.07 6.24
C GLN A 187 13.19 8.50 6.59
N PRO A 188 12.72 8.78 7.82
CA PRO A 188 12.59 10.15 8.28
C PRO A 188 13.97 10.79 8.11
N GLN A 189 14.04 11.89 7.36
CA GLN A 189 15.22 12.75 7.45
C GLN A 189 15.23 13.30 8.87
N THR A 190 15.95 12.63 9.77
CA THR A 190 16.34 13.18 11.06
C THR A 190 17.42 14.23 10.80
N GLU A 191 17.03 15.35 10.20
CA GLU A 191 17.82 16.58 10.16
C GLU A 191 16.85 17.72 9.83
N ALA A 192 16.90 18.72 10.70
CA ALA A 192 16.02 19.87 10.71
C ALA A 192 15.89 20.52 9.32
N ILE A 193 14.66 20.87 8.96
CA ILE A 193 14.27 22.01 8.11
C ILE A 193 15.38 22.44 7.13
N VAL A 194 15.39 21.85 5.94
CA VAL A 194 15.99 22.50 4.77
C VAL A 194 14.82 23.09 3.97
N PRO A 195 14.48 24.38 4.15
CA PRO A 195 13.43 24.98 3.36
C PRO A 195 13.95 25.17 1.93
N TYR A 196 13.17 24.68 0.96
CA TYR A 196 13.34 24.91 -0.47
C TYR A 196 13.82 26.36 -0.77
N PRO A 197 15.00 26.55 -1.40
CA PRO A 197 15.59 27.87 -1.55
C PRO A 197 15.15 28.54 -2.86
N TYR A 198 13.86 28.90 -3.00
CA TYR A 198 13.42 29.62 -4.21
C TYR A 198 12.53 30.85 -4.02
N TYR A 199 12.11 31.20 -2.81
CA TYR A 199 11.33 32.42 -2.60
C TYR A 199 11.73 33.08 -1.29
N TYR A 200 12.55 34.12 -1.35
CA TYR A 200 12.43 35.41 -0.64
C TYR A 200 13.75 36.18 -0.73
N LYS A 201 13.92 36.85 -1.87
CA LYS A 201 14.99 37.83 -2.11
C LYS A 201 14.46 39.22 -1.77
N TYR A 202 14.33 39.57 -0.49
CA TYR A 202 14.14 40.96 -0.07
C TYR A 202 14.80 41.25 1.30
N LYS A 203 15.94 41.94 1.21
CA LYS A 203 16.48 42.99 2.09
C LYS A 203 16.09 42.97 3.58
N TYR A 204 17.09 42.84 4.46
CA TYR A 204 17.62 43.94 5.30
C TYR A 204 18.99 43.52 5.87
N ARG A 205 20.06 44.20 5.46
CA ARG A 205 21.43 44.04 5.96
C ARG A 205 21.84 45.33 6.63
N TYR A 206 21.79 45.34 7.97
CA TYR A 206 22.51 46.32 8.81
C TYR A 206 23.07 45.59 10.03
N TYR A 207 24.32 45.93 10.36
CA TYR A 207 25.19 45.42 11.43
C TYR A 207 25.66 43.96 11.28
N GLY A 208 26.95 43.62 11.32
CA GLY A 208 28.11 44.45 11.55
C GLY A 208 29.41 43.63 11.43
N LYS A 209 30.46 44.36 11.04
CA LYS A 209 31.89 44.21 11.36
C LYS A 209 32.62 42.91 10.98
N GLU A 210 33.51 43.12 10.02
CA GLU A 210 34.70 42.34 9.68
C GLU A 210 35.66 42.21 10.88
N GLU A 211 36.33 41.06 10.97
CA GLU A 211 37.68 40.95 11.54
C GLU A 211 38.56 40.08 10.62
N PRO A 212 39.89 40.35 10.55
CA PRO A 212 40.71 40.01 9.39
C PRO A 212 41.55 38.74 9.56
N GLU A 213 41.85 38.12 8.40
CA GLU A 213 42.73 36.95 8.22
C GLU A 213 44.19 37.18 8.69
N LYS A 214 44.80 36.15 9.29
CA LYS A 214 46.26 36.03 9.41
C LYS A 214 46.81 35.02 8.40
N LYS A 215 47.59 35.52 7.44
CA LYS A 215 48.49 34.74 6.57
C LYS A 215 49.78 34.37 7.32
N GLN A 216 50.29 33.16 7.11
CA GLN A 216 51.73 32.87 7.27
C GLN A 216 52.28 32.09 6.07
N GLU A 217 53.38 32.64 5.55
CA GLU A 217 54.07 32.33 4.30
C GLU A 217 54.92 31.06 4.38
N LYS A 218 55.01 30.35 3.25
CA LYS A 218 56.02 29.34 2.94
C LYS A 218 57.35 30.01 2.59
N ARG A 219 58.47 29.55 3.15
CA ARG A 219 59.81 29.76 2.57
C ARG A 219 60.57 28.43 2.45
N LYS A 220 60.88 28.07 1.20
CA LYS A 220 61.90 27.09 0.78
C LYS A 220 63.29 27.72 0.91
N LYS A 221 64.31 26.89 1.21
CA LYS A 221 65.66 26.99 0.60
C LYS A 221 66.47 25.67 0.81
N GLN A 222 66.89 25.09 -0.32
CA GLN A 222 68.12 24.29 -0.55
C GLN A 222 69.36 25.07 -0.04
N GLU A 223 70.58 24.57 0.20
CA GLU A 223 71.45 23.42 -0.13
C GLU A 223 72.70 23.66 0.78
N GLU A 224 73.41 22.68 1.37
CA GLU A 224 74.65 22.04 0.86
C GLU A 224 75.34 21.38 2.09
N ILE A 225 75.75 20.11 1.96
CA ILE A 225 77.12 19.54 2.06
C ILE A 225 76.98 18.02 1.84
#